data_AF-L7W5T6-F1
#
_entry.id   AF-L7W5T6-F1
#
_cell.length_a   1.000
_cell.length_b   1.000
_cell.length_c   1.000
_cell.angle_alpha   90.00
_cell.angle_beta   90.00
_cell.angle_gamma   90.00
#
_symmetry.space_group_name_H-M   'P 1'
#
loop_
_entity.id
_entity.type
_entity.pdbx_description
1 polymer ?
#
loop_
_entity_poly.entity_id
_entity_poly.type
_entity_poly.pdbx_seq_one_letter_code
_entity_poly.pdbx_strand_id
1 'polypeptide(L)'
;MKKIFFFTCLLLSINSHSQNEKAQRIDSLFTAMNQNNEFNGVVLFAEDGKVIHKKAYGIADFGTNSPLTTASVFDLASVSKQFTAMGIVILMEQRKLALEDPISKYLPELEFYPIISIENLLTHTSGLPDYMDLMNEHWDHSKIATNKDVIDMMALKKPELLFEPDSEYEYSNTGYLLLASIIEKASGMSYGDFLSKHIFRPLEMNATVVNRPRFAPKEIPNLTKGHVNGTDGNPVVIDSYGTDQVSYFLDGIVGDGMVNSTVDDLYKWDRALYTDQLVSPRSKDKIFTPHVLSNGKLTNYGYGWQLKDHEKYGKTIGHSGAWAGYLTYIERHVDKDKTFIFLQNTSLMTTGNPVLNSRKILYNEPIEIIEFIEKEYTVSELKSYTGIYKNAAIAMDITIAIDGNQLTGQATGQGAFPLDSYEDHKFKFDPAGITIIFSDDKNSFKIKQGGNITLFSK
;
A
#
# COMPACT_ATOMS: atom_id res chain seq x y z
N MET A 1 53.36 -37.51 1.75
CA MET A 1 52.45 -37.03 0.69
C MET A 1 51.01 -37.13 1.15
N LYS A 2 50.31 -35.99 1.13
CA LYS A 2 48.87 -35.75 0.93
C LYS A 2 47.82 -36.68 1.56
N LYS A 3 47.01 -36.13 2.49
CA LYS A 3 45.53 -36.23 2.46
C LYS A 3 44.92 -34.98 3.12
N ILE A 4 44.32 -34.08 2.33
CA ILE A 4 43.36 -33.06 2.79
C ILE A 4 42.26 -32.94 1.71
N PHE A 5 41.04 -32.69 2.21
CA PHE A 5 39.87 -32.10 1.55
C PHE A 5 38.94 -33.04 0.77
N PHE A 6 37.79 -33.36 1.38
CA PHE A 6 36.50 -33.52 0.69
C PHE A 6 35.35 -33.44 1.71
N PHE A 7 34.95 -32.23 2.13
CA PHE A 7 33.71 -32.00 2.86
C PHE A 7 33.26 -30.55 2.68
N THR A 8 32.81 -30.17 1.48
CA THR A 8 32.27 -28.81 1.24
C THR A 8 31.18 -28.73 0.16
N CYS A 9 30.65 -29.84 -0.36
CA CYS A 9 29.64 -29.81 -1.45
C CYS A 9 28.19 -30.11 -1.04
N LEU A 10 27.86 -30.45 0.22
CA LEU A 10 26.49 -30.82 0.59
C LEU A 10 25.59 -29.65 1.03
N LEU A 11 26.18 -28.52 1.46
CA LEU A 11 25.42 -27.35 1.97
C LEU A 11 24.93 -26.42 0.85
N LEU A 12 25.53 -26.46 -0.34
CA LEU A 12 25.11 -25.61 -1.47
C LEU A 12 23.82 -26.11 -2.12
N SER A 13 23.61 -27.43 -2.19
CA SER A 13 22.46 -28.04 -2.88
C SER A 13 21.13 -27.83 -2.15
N ILE A 14 21.15 -27.81 -0.81
CA ILE A 14 19.94 -27.65 0.01
C ILE A 14 19.41 -26.21 -0.07
N ASN A 15 20.30 -25.22 -0.05
CA ASN A 15 19.93 -23.81 -0.15
C ASN A 15 19.34 -23.46 -1.52
N SER A 16 19.89 -24.00 -2.62
CA SER A 16 19.33 -23.80 -3.96
C SER A 16 17.96 -24.44 -4.13
N HIS A 17 17.69 -25.58 -3.47
CA HIS A 17 16.39 -26.24 -3.54
C HIS A 17 15.30 -25.46 -2.79
N SER A 18 15.59 -24.98 -1.56
CA SER A 18 14.64 -24.19 -0.76
C SER A 18 14.31 -22.83 -1.38
N GLN A 19 15.30 -22.14 -1.98
CA GLN A 19 15.05 -20.87 -2.67
C GLN A 19 14.15 -21.06 -3.90
N ASN A 20 14.35 -22.15 -4.65
CA ASN A 20 13.53 -22.49 -5.80
C ASN A 20 12.08 -22.81 -5.38
N GLU A 21 11.88 -23.51 -4.25
CA GLU A 21 10.56 -23.77 -3.70
C GLU A 21 9.82 -22.49 -3.29
N LYS A 22 10.48 -21.56 -2.57
CA LYS A 22 9.86 -20.26 -2.23
C LYS A 22 9.46 -19.48 -3.47
N ALA A 23 10.34 -19.37 -4.47
CA ALA A 23 10.06 -18.66 -5.71
C ALA A 23 8.85 -19.25 -6.44
N GLN A 24 8.75 -20.59 -6.52
CA GLN A 24 7.60 -21.27 -7.10
C GLN A 24 6.31 -20.98 -6.32
N ARG A 25 6.35 -21.02 -4.98
CA ARG A 25 5.17 -20.73 -4.15
C ARG A 25 4.70 -19.28 -4.27
N ILE A 26 5.64 -18.34 -4.38
CA ILE A 26 5.32 -16.94 -4.70
C ILE A 26 4.68 -16.87 -6.09
N ASP A 27 5.27 -17.52 -7.09
CA ASP A 27 4.73 -17.50 -8.45
C ASP A 27 3.32 -18.07 -8.54
N SER A 28 3.06 -19.20 -7.88
CA SER A 28 1.74 -19.83 -7.81
C SER A 28 0.72 -18.90 -7.16
N LEU A 29 1.06 -18.24 -6.04
CA LEU A 29 0.18 -17.29 -5.37
C LEU A 29 -0.24 -16.16 -6.32
N PHE A 30 0.72 -15.46 -6.91
CA PHE A 30 0.41 -14.29 -7.75
C PHE A 30 -0.19 -14.68 -9.11
N THR A 31 0.11 -15.87 -9.63
CA THR A 31 -0.57 -16.41 -10.81
C THR A 31 -2.04 -16.66 -10.52
N ALA A 32 -2.37 -17.33 -9.40
CA ALA A 32 -3.74 -17.59 -9.00
C ALA A 32 -4.50 -16.28 -8.72
N MET A 33 -3.89 -15.35 -7.99
CA MET A 33 -4.50 -14.03 -7.75
C MET A 33 -4.76 -13.27 -9.06
N ASN A 34 -3.83 -13.30 -10.02
CA ASN A 34 -4.05 -12.67 -11.33
C ASN A 34 -5.16 -13.34 -12.13
N GLN A 35 -5.25 -14.68 -12.12
CA GLN A 35 -6.33 -15.42 -12.77
C GLN A 35 -7.71 -15.10 -12.17
N ASN A 36 -7.76 -14.78 -10.88
CA ASN A 36 -8.98 -14.40 -10.16
C ASN A 36 -9.27 -12.89 -10.19
N ASN A 37 -8.55 -12.09 -10.98
CA ASN A 37 -8.64 -10.62 -10.97
C ASN A 37 -8.37 -9.98 -9.59
N GLU A 38 -7.66 -10.68 -8.71
CA GLU A 38 -7.27 -10.22 -7.38
C GLU A 38 -5.92 -9.49 -7.40
N PHE A 39 -5.13 -9.61 -8.47
CA PHE A 39 -3.83 -8.95 -8.59
C PHE A 39 -3.47 -8.64 -10.05
N ASN A 40 -3.06 -7.41 -10.36
CA ASN A 40 -2.51 -7.02 -11.66
C ASN A 40 -1.35 -6.03 -11.42
N GLY A 41 -0.11 -6.50 -11.55
CA GLY A 41 1.04 -5.75 -11.08
C GLY A 41 2.38 -6.46 -11.20
N VAL A 42 3.41 -5.85 -10.61
CA VAL A 42 4.77 -6.39 -10.55
C VAL A 42 5.14 -6.65 -9.09
N VAL A 43 5.80 -7.77 -8.83
CA VAL A 43 6.30 -8.13 -7.50
C VAL A 43 7.81 -8.34 -7.50
N LEU A 44 8.44 -8.09 -6.35
CA LEU A 44 9.82 -8.44 -6.06
C LEU A 44 9.91 -8.93 -4.61
N PHE A 45 10.56 -10.07 -4.41
CA PHE A 45 10.88 -10.63 -3.11
C PHE A 45 12.38 -10.79 -2.99
N ALA A 46 12.93 -10.45 -1.83
CA ALA A 46 14.34 -10.57 -1.51
C ALA A 46 14.58 -11.11 -0.10
N GLU A 47 15.68 -11.83 0.05
CA GLU A 47 16.16 -12.41 1.31
C GLU A 47 17.70 -12.35 1.30
N ASP A 48 18.31 -11.96 2.42
CA ASP A 48 19.76 -11.85 2.60
C ASP A 48 20.45 -11.04 1.48
N GLY A 49 19.87 -9.89 1.13
CA GLY A 49 20.39 -9.01 0.09
C GLY A 49 20.34 -9.56 -1.33
N LYS A 50 19.54 -10.60 -1.59
CA LYS A 50 19.37 -11.21 -2.91
C LYS A 50 17.91 -11.27 -3.30
N VAL A 51 17.62 -10.91 -4.55
CA VAL A 51 16.29 -11.12 -5.15
C VAL A 51 16.06 -12.63 -5.32
N ILE A 52 14.97 -13.13 -4.73
CA ILE A 52 14.56 -14.54 -4.82
C ILE A 52 13.43 -14.75 -5.83
N HIS A 53 12.62 -13.71 -6.09
CA HIS A 53 11.57 -13.73 -7.11
C HIS A 53 11.31 -12.31 -7.62
N LYS A 54 11.12 -12.16 -8.93
CA LYS A 54 10.71 -10.89 -9.55
C LYS A 54 9.93 -11.20 -10.82
N LYS A 55 8.67 -10.79 -10.89
CA LYS A 55 7.80 -11.08 -12.05
C LYS A 55 6.68 -10.08 -12.18
N ALA A 56 6.23 -9.89 -13.42
CA ALA A 56 5.06 -9.11 -13.78
C ALA A 56 3.88 -10.05 -14.07
N TYR A 57 2.68 -9.64 -13.65
CA TYR A 57 1.43 -10.36 -13.82
C TYR A 57 0.38 -9.39 -14.35
N GLY A 58 -0.20 -9.70 -15.52
CA GLY A 58 -1.30 -8.92 -16.08
C GLY A 58 -0.89 -7.80 -17.04
N ILE A 59 -1.67 -6.73 -17.08
CA ILE A 59 -1.74 -5.77 -18.20
C ILE A 59 -1.45 -4.34 -17.71
N ALA A 60 -0.61 -3.61 -18.44
CA ALA A 60 -0.19 -2.24 -18.14
C ALA A 60 -1.25 -1.21 -18.51
N ASP A 61 -2.00 -1.49 -19.57
CA ASP A 61 -3.09 -0.68 -20.12
C ASP A 61 -4.15 -1.60 -20.74
N PHE A 62 -5.32 -1.69 -20.09
CA PHE A 62 -6.42 -2.55 -20.52
C PHE A 62 -7.02 -2.09 -21.87
N GLY A 63 -6.91 -0.81 -22.23
CA GLY A 63 -7.39 -0.29 -23.50
C GLY A 63 -6.54 -0.73 -24.70
N THR A 64 -5.25 -0.98 -24.49
CA THR A 64 -4.33 -1.46 -25.54
C THR A 64 -3.95 -2.93 -25.39
N ASN A 65 -4.35 -3.57 -24.29
CA ASN A 65 -3.93 -4.92 -23.90
C ASN A 65 -2.40 -5.09 -23.84
N SER A 66 -1.69 -4.01 -23.49
CA SER A 66 -0.23 -4.02 -23.39
C SER A 66 0.21 -4.77 -22.13
N PRO A 67 1.10 -5.78 -22.20
CA PRO A 67 1.48 -6.56 -21.03
C PRO A 67 2.32 -5.74 -20.05
N LEU A 68 2.18 -6.04 -18.75
CA LEU A 68 3.14 -5.57 -17.76
C LEU A 68 4.51 -6.21 -17.97
N THR A 69 5.55 -5.47 -17.63
CA THR A 69 6.93 -5.97 -17.57
C THR A 69 7.53 -5.62 -16.21
N THR A 70 8.64 -6.24 -15.82
CA THR A 70 9.32 -5.87 -14.58
C THR A 70 9.89 -4.44 -14.61
N ALA A 71 9.97 -3.83 -15.79
CA ALA A 71 10.38 -2.44 -15.99
C ALA A 71 9.20 -1.45 -16.04
N SER A 72 7.96 -1.92 -15.84
CA SER A 72 6.77 -1.07 -15.75
C SER A 72 6.86 -0.11 -14.57
N VAL A 73 6.52 1.15 -14.83
CA VAL A 73 6.56 2.26 -13.87
C VAL A 73 5.16 2.51 -13.32
N PHE A 74 5.04 2.58 -12.00
CA PHE A 74 3.78 2.77 -11.28
C PHE A 74 3.84 4.00 -10.41
N ASP A 75 2.69 4.66 -10.21
CA ASP A 75 2.55 5.65 -9.15
C ASP A 75 2.62 4.95 -7.79
N LEU A 76 3.53 5.41 -6.94
CA LEU A 76 3.75 4.83 -5.62
C LEU A 76 2.69 5.25 -4.61
N ALA A 77 1.84 6.23 -4.93
CA ALA A 77 0.88 6.81 -4.02
C ALA A 77 1.58 7.14 -2.69
N SER A 78 1.01 6.75 -1.56
CA SER A 78 1.57 7.06 -0.23
C SER A 78 2.92 6.40 0.11
N VAL A 79 3.42 5.42 -0.65
CA VAL A 79 4.82 4.97 -0.49
C VAL A 79 5.81 6.12 -0.79
N SER A 80 5.38 7.13 -1.57
CA SER A 80 6.12 8.36 -1.84
C SER A 80 6.58 9.10 -0.58
N LYS A 81 5.81 9.00 0.53
CA LYS A 81 6.09 9.67 1.80
C LYS A 81 7.46 9.34 2.36
N GLN A 82 7.97 8.15 2.10
CA GLN A 82 9.32 7.72 2.51
C GLN A 82 10.42 8.62 1.92
N PHE A 83 10.24 9.06 0.67
CA PHE A 83 11.20 9.93 -0.01
C PHE A 83 11.10 11.38 0.47
N THR A 84 9.87 11.86 0.73
CA THR A 84 9.63 13.18 1.33
C THR A 84 10.28 13.27 2.71
N ALA A 85 10.03 12.28 3.56
CA ALA A 85 10.62 12.18 4.88
C ALA A 85 12.16 12.17 4.83
N MET A 86 12.74 11.34 3.97
CA MET A 86 14.18 11.33 3.75
C MET A 86 14.70 12.69 3.27
N GLY A 87 13.97 13.38 2.42
CA GLY A 87 14.33 14.72 1.94
C GLY A 87 14.42 15.75 3.07
N ILE A 88 13.49 15.71 4.02
CA ILE A 88 13.52 16.55 5.23
C ILE A 88 14.71 16.22 6.11
N VAL A 89 15.00 14.93 6.33
CA VAL A 89 16.15 14.50 7.13
C VAL A 89 17.48 14.90 6.48
N ILE A 90 17.60 14.82 5.15
CA ILE A 90 18.77 15.32 4.41
C ILE A 90 18.94 16.83 4.62
N LEU A 91 17.86 17.61 4.57
CA LEU A 91 17.91 19.06 4.82
C LEU A 91 18.27 19.40 6.28
N MET A 92 17.81 18.58 7.23
CA MET A 92 18.19 18.67 8.64
C MET A 92 19.70 18.45 8.81
N GLU A 93 20.28 17.41 8.20
CA GLU A 93 21.73 17.16 8.26
C GLU A 93 22.54 18.29 7.58
N GLN A 94 21.99 18.89 6.52
CA GLN A 94 22.54 20.08 5.86
C GLN A 94 22.35 21.36 6.68
N ARG A 95 21.70 21.31 7.85
CA ARG A 95 21.38 22.45 8.73
C ARG A 95 20.54 23.53 8.04
N LYS A 96 19.74 23.15 7.05
CA LYS A 96 18.80 24.05 6.35
C LYS A 96 17.46 24.17 7.07
N LEU A 97 17.17 23.21 7.95
CA LEU A 97 16.03 23.20 8.85
C LEU A 97 16.36 22.45 10.14
N ALA A 98 15.57 22.67 11.18
CA ALA A 98 15.48 21.80 12.35
C ALA A 98 14.10 21.12 12.37
N LEU A 99 14.00 19.92 12.95
CA LEU A 99 12.72 19.19 13.00
C LEU A 99 11.72 19.91 13.92
N GLU A 100 12.23 20.63 14.91
CA GLU A 100 11.48 21.41 15.89
C GLU A 100 11.08 22.80 15.35
N ASP A 101 11.55 23.19 14.15
CA ASP A 101 11.15 24.46 13.55
C ASP A 101 9.63 24.50 13.34
N PRO A 102 8.97 25.63 13.65
CA PRO A 102 7.56 25.80 13.34
C PRO A 102 7.36 25.85 11.82
N ILE A 103 6.29 25.24 11.31
CA ILE A 103 5.99 25.22 9.87
C ILE A 103 5.82 26.63 9.28
N SER A 104 5.34 27.58 10.10
CA SER A 104 5.14 28.99 9.71
C SER A 104 6.45 29.73 9.39
N LYS A 105 7.60 29.21 9.83
CA LYS A 105 8.93 29.72 9.42
C LYS A 105 9.16 29.57 7.92
N TYR A 106 8.59 28.53 7.31
CA TYR A 106 8.74 28.22 5.89
C TYR A 106 7.49 28.55 5.08
N LEU A 107 6.32 28.51 5.72
CA LEU A 107 4.99 28.72 5.15
C LEU A 107 4.24 29.80 5.98
N PRO A 108 4.64 31.08 5.90
CA PRO A 108 4.08 32.15 6.73
C PRO A 108 2.57 32.35 6.53
N GLU A 109 2.02 31.90 5.41
CA GLU A 109 0.58 31.90 5.13
C GLU A 109 -0.23 31.10 6.17
N LEU A 110 0.42 30.17 6.87
CA LEU A 110 -0.15 29.29 7.88
C LEU A 110 0.12 29.73 9.33
N GLU A 111 0.56 30.98 9.55
CA GLU A 111 0.86 31.52 10.89
C GLU A 111 -0.35 31.61 11.84
N PHE A 112 -1.56 31.43 11.32
CA PHE A 112 -2.79 31.43 12.11
C PHE A 112 -2.99 30.15 12.93
N TYR A 113 -2.28 29.08 12.61
CA TYR A 113 -2.25 27.87 13.44
C TYR A 113 -1.37 28.07 14.68
N PRO A 114 -1.61 27.30 15.77
CA PRO A 114 -0.64 27.19 16.84
C PRO A 114 0.69 26.60 16.33
N ILE A 115 1.70 26.55 17.18
CA ILE A 115 3.00 26.00 16.82
C ILE A 115 2.86 24.52 16.46
N ILE A 116 2.99 24.22 15.16
CA ILE A 116 3.13 22.89 14.60
C ILE A 116 4.58 22.78 14.12
N SER A 117 5.31 21.78 14.58
CA SER A 117 6.69 21.53 14.15
C SER A 117 6.74 20.72 12.84
N ILE A 118 7.89 20.74 12.18
CA ILE A 118 8.17 19.85 11.03
C ILE A 118 8.06 18.38 11.45
N GLU A 119 8.50 18.03 12.66
CA GLU A 119 8.36 16.68 13.20
C GLU A 119 6.91 16.24 13.30
N ASN A 120 6.00 17.12 13.75
CA ASN A 120 4.56 16.79 13.81
C ASN A 120 3.98 16.42 12.43
N LEU A 121 4.50 17.00 11.34
CA LEU A 121 4.10 16.62 9.99
C LEU A 121 4.65 15.25 9.59
N LEU A 122 5.89 14.92 9.97
CA LEU A 122 6.53 13.63 9.66
C LEU A 122 5.85 12.46 10.39
N THR A 123 5.37 12.70 11.62
CA THR A 123 4.83 11.68 12.54
C THR A 123 3.31 11.59 12.54
N HIS A 124 2.62 12.40 11.73
CA HIS A 124 1.15 12.48 11.67
C HIS A 124 0.50 12.89 13.01
N THR A 125 1.11 13.86 13.68
CA THR A 125 0.63 14.38 14.99
C THR A 125 0.35 15.87 14.97
N SER A 126 0.12 16.46 13.80
CA SER A 126 -0.11 17.90 13.63
C SER A 126 -1.53 18.36 13.93
N GLY A 127 -2.52 17.47 13.85
CA GLY A 127 -3.94 17.82 13.93
C GLY A 127 -4.49 18.54 12.69
N LEU A 128 -3.71 18.65 11.60
CA LEU A 128 -4.15 19.35 10.39
C LEU A 128 -5.31 18.60 9.71
N PRO A 129 -6.36 19.31 9.26
CA PRO A 129 -7.46 18.71 8.51
C PRO A 129 -7.00 18.22 7.14
N ASP A 130 -7.77 17.31 6.52
CA ASP A 130 -7.47 16.80 5.19
C ASP A 130 -7.71 17.88 4.12
N TYR A 131 -6.66 18.21 3.37
CA TYR A 131 -6.74 19.17 2.29
C TYR A 131 -7.59 18.66 1.12
N MET A 132 -7.72 17.34 0.94
CA MET A 132 -8.51 16.79 -0.17
C MET A 132 -9.98 17.17 -0.03
N ASP A 133 -10.54 17.08 1.17
CA ASP A 133 -11.91 17.52 1.47
C ASP A 133 -12.09 19.03 1.26
N LEU A 134 -11.14 19.81 1.78
CA LEU A 134 -11.14 21.27 1.62
C LEU A 134 -11.14 21.69 0.14
N MET A 135 -10.31 21.03 -0.68
CA MET A 135 -10.20 21.32 -2.09
C MET A 135 -11.42 20.81 -2.87
N ASN A 136 -11.95 19.64 -2.54
CA ASN A 136 -13.16 19.12 -3.17
C ASN A 136 -14.39 20.02 -2.93
N GLU A 137 -14.44 20.73 -1.80
CA GLU A 137 -15.53 21.67 -1.52
C GLU A 137 -15.33 23.05 -2.15
N HIS A 138 -14.09 23.52 -2.29
CA HIS A 138 -13.80 24.93 -2.54
C HIS A 138 -12.96 25.23 -3.79
N TRP A 139 -12.39 24.21 -4.42
CA TRP A 139 -11.53 24.39 -5.59
C TRP A 139 -12.35 24.45 -6.89
N ASP A 140 -11.80 25.16 -7.88
CA ASP A 140 -12.31 25.12 -9.24
C ASP A 140 -11.82 23.83 -9.92
N HIS A 141 -12.66 22.79 -9.96
CA HIS A 141 -12.33 21.46 -10.48
C HIS A 141 -11.97 21.46 -11.99
N SER A 142 -12.17 22.58 -12.71
CA SER A 142 -11.67 22.72 -14.08
C SER A 142 -10.15 22.97 -14.16
N LYS A 143 -9.50 23.24 -13.02
CA LYS A 143 -8.06 23.53 -12.92
C LYS A 143 -7.35 22.45 -12.12
N ILE A 144 -6.08 22.21 -12.50
CA ILE A 144 -5.20 21.35 -11.72
C ILE A 144 -4.58 22.15 -10.57
N ALA A 145 -4.86 21.75 -9.34
CA ALA A 145 -4.34 22.36 -8.12
C ALA A 145 -2.88 21.96 -7.85
N THR A 146 -2.13 22.86 -7.23
CA THR A 146 -0.76 22.68 -6.75
C THR A 146 -0.68 22.80 -5.24
N ASN A 147 0.47 22.44 -4.64
CA ASN A 147 0.69 22.62 -3.20
C ASN A 147 0.47 24.09 -2.77
N LYS A 148 0.79 25.05 -3.64
CA LYS A 148 0.57 26.47 -3.36
C LYS A 148 -0.93 26.78 -3.26
N ASP A 149 -1.74 26.26 -4.17
CA ASP A 149 -3.19 26.48 -4.18
C ASP A 149 -3.84 25.91 -2.91
N VAL A 150 -3.36 24.76 -2.42
CA VAL A 150 -3.79 24.18 -1.15
C VAL A 150 -3.43 25.09 0.04
N ILE A 151 -2.18 25.56 0.11
CA ILE A 151 -1.73 26.45 1.18
C ILE A 151 -2.52 27.76 1.18
N ASP A 152 -2.73 28.35 0.00
CA ASP A 152 -3.54 29.55 -0.17
C ASP A 152 -4.99 29.31 0.26
N MET A 153 -5.58 28.16 -0.08
CA MET A 153 -6.93 27.78 0.33
C MET A 153 -7.03 27.60 1.86
N MET A 154 -6.04 26.95 2.48
CA MET A 154 -5.98 26.81 3.94
C MET A 154 -5.85 28.17 4.62
N ALA A 155 -5.02 29.08 4.09
CA ALA A 155 -4.88 30.44 4.61
C ALA A 155 -6.16 31.29 4.47
N LEU A 156 -6.91 31.07 3.38
CA LEU A 156 -8.19 31.73 3.13
C LEU A 156 -9.29 31.20 4.06
N LYS A 157 -9.39 29.88 4.21
CA LYS A 157 -10.49 29.21 4.91
C LYS A 157 -10.25 29.03 6.40
N LYS A 158 -8.98 29.00 6.81
CA LYS A 158 -8.51 28.83 8.20
C LYS A 158 -9.22 27.67 8.92
N PRO A 159 -9.23 26.46 8.36
CA PRO A 159 -9.94 25.36 8.98
C PRO A 159 -9.28 25.01 10.33
N GLU A 160 -10.09 24.68 11.34
CA GLU A 160 -9.61 24.36 12.68
C GLU A 160 -8.76 23.08 12.69
N LEU A 161 -7.91 22.94 13.71
CA LEU A 161 -7.23 21.66 13.95
C LEU A 161 -8.24 20.63 14.46
N LEU A 162 -8.04 19.38 14.06
CA LEU A 162 -8.81 18.23 14.56
C LEU A 162 -8.49 17.94 16.03
N PHE A 163 -7.25 18.22 16.45
CA PHE A 163 -6.74 18.06 17.81
C PHE A 163 -5.46 18.87 17.99
N GLU A 164 -5.05 19.08 19.23
CA GLU A 164 -3.81 19.79 19.55
C GLU A 164 -2.57 19.00 19.10
N PRO A 165 -1.52 19.64 18.56
CA PRO A 165 -0.32 18.93 18.14
C PRO A 165 0.25 18.00 19.24
N ASP A 166 0.66 16.80 18.86
CA ASP A 166 1.13 15.71 19.75
C ASP A 166 0.12 15.13 20.76
N SER A 167 -1.14 15.57 20.76
CA SER A 167 -2.17 14.94 21.59
C SER A 167 -2.66 13.60 21.02
N GLU A 168 -2.75 13.51 19.70
CA GLU A 168 -3.27 12.34 18.97
C GLU A 168 -2.44 12.03 17.72
N TYR A 169 -2.72 10.87 17.13
CA TYR A 169 -2.17 10.45 15.84
C TYR A 169 -3.32 10.34 14.85
N GLU A 170 -3.20 11.04 13.72
CA GLU A 170 -4.14 10.94 12.60
C GLU A 170 -3.38 11.09 11.30
N TYR A 171 -3.48 10.08 10.43
CA TYR A 171 -2.72 10.03 9.19
C TYR A 171 -3.10 11.22 8.29
N SER A 172 -2.12 12.04 7.92
CA SER A 172 -2.36 13.30 7.23
C SER A 172 -1.60 13.40 5.91
N ASN A 173 -2.35 13.46 4.80
CA ASN A 173 -1.77 13.82 3.50
C ASN A 173 -1.37 15.30 3.47
N THR A 174 -2.14 16.16 4.14
CA THR A 174 -1.82 17.59 4.32
C THR A 174 -0.42 17.77 4.88
N GLY A 175 -0.06 17.03 5.93
CA GLY A 175 1.27 17.12 6.53
C GLY A 175 2.39 16.87 5.51
N TYR A 176 2.27 15.82 4.69
CA TYR A 176 3.30 15.47 3.71
C TYR A 176 3.33 16.39 2.48
N LEU A 177 2.20 16.97 2.07
CA LEU A 177 2.16 18.05 1.10
C LEU A 177 2.93 19.28 1.61
N LEU A 178 2.74 19.65 2.89
CA LEU A 178 3.45 20.79 3.48
C LEU A 178 4.94 20.50 3.59
N LEU A 179 5.34 19.27 3.92
CA LEU A 179 6.76 18.86 3.92
C LEU A 179 7.41 19.04 2.54
N ALA A 180 6.72 18.72 1.44
CA ALA A 180 7.25 18.98 0.11
C ALA A 180 7.45 20.47 -0.15
N SER A 181 6.48 21.32 0.23
CA SER A 181 6.63 22.78 0.12
C SER A 181 7.79 23.31 0.98
N ILE A 182 8.01 22.75 2.18
CA ILE A 182 9.13 23.08 3.05
C ILE A 182 10.47 22.66 2.41
N ILE A 183 10.54 21.49 1.75
CA ILE A 183 11.71 21.08 0.98
C ILE A 183 12.03 22.14 -0.09
N GLU A 184 11.03 22.62 -0.82
CA GLU A 184 11.25 23.64 -1.86
C GLU A 184 11.77 24.95 -1.27
N LYS A 185 11.16 25.43 -0.18
CA LYS A 185 11.56 26.68 0.49
C LYS A 185 12.96 26.59 1.09
N ALA A 186 13.28 25.50 1.79
CA ALA A 186 14.57 25.33 2.45
C ALA A 186 15.71 25.02 1.46
N SER A 187 15.42 24.32 0.37
CA SER A 187 16.45 23.93 -0.61
C SER A 187 16.66 24.96 -1.73
N GLY A 188 15.62 25.72 -2.10
CA GLY A 188 15.58 26.54 -3.31
C GLY A 188 15.42 25.73 -4.60
N MET A 189 15.10 24.44 -4.52
CA MET A 189 14.90 23.53 -5.65
C MET A 189 13.43 23.13 -5.75
N SER A 190 12.96 22.73 -6.95
CA SER A 190 11.66 22.05 -7.03
C SER A 190 11.72 20.72 -6.26
N TYR A 191 10.59 20.28 -5.73
CA TYR A 191 10.52 19.03 -4.96
C TYR A 191 11.06 17.82 -5.75
N GLY A 192 10.66 17.70 -7.02
CA GLY A 192 11.13 16.63 -7.91
C GLY A 192 12.63 16.68 -8.19
N ASP A 193 13.19 17.87 -8.42
CA ASP A 193 14.63 18.04 -8.65
C ASP A 193 15.44 17.74 -7.39
N PHE A 194 14.92 18.12 -6.22
CA PHE A 194 15.55 17.84 -4.95
C PHE A 194 15.66 16.33 -4.72
N LEU A 195 14.56 15.59 -4.83
CA LEU A 195 14.57 14.13 -4.67
C LEU A 195 15.45 13.44 -5.72
N SER A 196 15.40 13.90 -6.98
CA SER A 196 16.24 13.37 -8.05
C SER A 196 17.74 13.54 -7.73
N LYS A 197 18.15 14.73 -7.31
CA LYS A 197 19.55 15.05 -7.01
C LYS A 197 20.06 14.35 -5.75
N HIS A 198 19.24 14.30 -4.70
CA HIS A 198 19.68 13.88 -3.38
C HIS A 198 19.35 12.42 -3.03
N ILE A 199 18.44 11.78 -3.77
CA ILE A 199 18.03 10.39 -3.50
C ILE A 199 18.13 9.54 -4.76
N PHE A 200 17.36 9.85 -5.82
CA PHE A 200 17.19 8.91 -6.92
C PHE A 200 18.50 8.69 -7.70
N ARG A 201 19.20 9.75 -8.10
CA ARG A 201 20.48 9.62 -8.83
C ARG A 201 21.59 8.99 -7.98
N PRO A 202 21.84 9.40 -6.72
CA PRO A 202 22.83 8.73 -5.87
C PRO A 202 22.58 7.23 -5.69
N LEU A 203 21.32 6.80 -5.68
CA LEU A 203 20.95 5.38 -5.54
C LEU A 203 20.77 4.66 -6.88
N GLU A 204 21.07 5.32 -7.99
CA GLU A 204 20.89 4.79 -9.35
C GLU A 204 19.44 4.31 -9.63
N MET A 205 18.46 4.97 -9.00
CA MET A 205 17.04 4.75 -9.22
C MET A 205 16.57 5.45 -10.51
N ASN A 206 17.09 4.98 -11.64
CA ASN A 206 17.00 5.67 -12.93
C ASN A 206 15.60 5.72 -13.55
N ALA A 207 14.66 4.88 -13.09
CA ALA A 207 13.27 4.89 -13.52
C ALA A 207 12.36 5.64 -12.53
N THR A 208 12.93 6.21 -11.47
CA THR A 208 12.18 6.86 -10.39
C THR A 208 12.12 8.38 -10.58
N VAL A 209 10.91 8.92 -10.50
CA VAL A 209 10.63 10.30 -10.88
C VAL A 209 9.36 10.80 -10.21
N VAL A 210 9.32 12.07 -9.80
CA VAL A 210 8.06 12.75 -9.44
C VAL A 210 7.31 13.06 -10.73
N ASN A 211 6.14 12.46 -10.94
CA ASN A 211 5.35 12.59 -12.17
C ASN A 211 3.95 13.13 -11.88
N ARG A 212 3.51 14.11 -12.67
CA ARG A 212 2.21 14.79 -12.54
C ARG A 212 1.65 15.00 -13.95
N PRO A 213 1.11 13.94 -14.57
CA PRO A 213 0.86 13.89 -16.00
C PRO A 213 -0.14 14.95 -16.49
N ARG A 214 -1.04 15.43 -15.65
CA ARG A 214 -2.06 16.44 -15.99
C ARG A 214 -1.58 17.85 -15.69
N PHE A 215 -0.75 18.04 -14.66
CA PHE A 215 -0.16 19.35 -14.33
C PHE A 215 1.07 19.71 -15.19
N ALA A 216 2.00 18.77 -15.34
CA ALA A 216 3.26 18.94 -16.06
C ALA A 216 3.56 17.70 -16.93
N PRO A 217 2.86 17.57 -18.08
CA PRO A 217 2.95 16.39 -18.93
C PRO A 217 4.38 16.11 -19.38
N LYS A 218 4.79 14.85 -19.29
CA LYS A 218 6.06 14.35 -19.81
C LYS A 218 5.94 12.88 -20.16
N GLU A 219 6.72 12.45 -21.13
CA GLU A 219 6.82 11.04 -21.46
C GLU A 219 7.68 10.31 -20.42
N ILE A 220 7.10 9.28 -19.82
CA ILE A 220 7.78 8.37 -18.91
C ILE A 220 7.76 6.98 -19.55
N PRO A 221 8.92 6.40 -19.89
CA PRO A 221 8.97 5.06 -20.46
C PRO A 221 8.33 4.03 -19.53
N ASN A 222 7.56 3.12 -20.13
CA ASN A 222 6.86 2.02 -19.43
C ASN A 222 5.89 2.48 -18.33
N LEU A 223 5.43 3.74 -18.35
CA LEU A 223 4.41 4.22 -17.43
C LEU A 223 3.11 3.44 -17.64
N THR A 224 2.65 2.81 -16.57
CA THR A 224 1.36 2.12 -16.53
C THR A 224 0.21 3.12 -16.42
N LYS A 225 -1.02 2.68 -16.68
CA LYS A 225 -2.23 3.44 -16.37
C LYS A 225 -2.92 2.84 -15.16
N GLY A 226 -3.44 3.69 -14.27
CA GLY A 226 -4.25 3.26 -13.15
C GLY A 226 -5.67 2.92 -13.60
N HIS A 227 -6.15 1.74 -13.21
CA HIS A 227 -7.49 1.25 -13.55
C HIS A 227 -8.34 1.06 -12.30
N VAL A 228 -9.63 1.32 -12.46
CA VAL A 228 -10.68 1.16 -11.45
C VAL A 228 -11.85 0.40 -12.05
N ASN A 229 -12.81 -0.04 -11.24
CA ASN A 229 -14.01 -0.69 -11.77
C ASN A 229 -14.78 0.29 -12.65
N GLY A 230 -15.19 -0.16 -13.84
CA GLY A 230 -16.19 0.48 -14.68
C GLY A 230 -17.61 0.18 -14.20
N THR A 231 -18.59 0.84 -14.81
CA THR A 231 -20.02 0.66 -14.47
C THR A 231 -20.57 -0.72 -14.86
N ASP A 232 -19.92 -1.40 -15.80
CA ASP A 232 -20.21 -2.77 -16.23
C ASP A 232 -19.40 -3.83 -15.46
N GLY A 233 -18.62 -3.41 -14.45
CA GLY A 233 -17.74 -4.27 -13.68
C GLY A 233 -16.37 -4.53 -14.32
N ASN A 234 -16.13 -4.10 -15.57
CA ASN A 234 -14.84 -4.28 -16.23
C ASN A 234 -13.84 -3.18 -15.83
N PRO A 235 -12.52 -3.44 -15.79
CA PRO A 235 -11.53 -2.42 -15.51
C PRO A 235 -11.52 -1.30 -16.57
N VAL A 236 -11.57 -0.05 -16.13
CA VAL A 236 -11.43 1.15 -16.98
C VAL A 236 -10.32 2.04 -16.45
N VAL A 237 -9.66 2.79 -17.34
CA VAL A 237 -8.65 3.80 -16.93
C VAL A 237 -9.35 4.88 -16.13
N ILE A 238 -8.77 5.31 -14.99
CA ILE A 238 -9.37 6.31 -14.10
C ILE A 238 -9.81 7.62 -14.80
N ASP A 239 -9.10 8.01 -15.85
CA ASP A 239 -9.43 9.20 -16.66
C ASP A 239 -10.76 9.09 -17.42
N SER A 240 -11.30 7.89 -17.62
CA SER A 240 -12.59 7.72 -18.31
C SER A 240 -13.78 8.30 -17.52
N TYR A 241 -13.61 8.53 -16.21
CA TYR A 241 -14.60 9.15 -15.35
C TYR A 241 -14.64 10.68 -15.46
N GLY A 242 -13.80 11.28 -16.32
CA GLY A 242 -13.81 12.71 -16.60
C GLY A 242 -12.93 13.54 -15.66
N THR A 243 -13.05 14.87 -15.75
CA THR A 243 -12.15 15.79 -15.06
C THR A 243 -12.62 16.21 -13.67
N ASP A 244 -13.89 15.95 -13.34
CA ASP A 244 -14.53 16.29 -12.07
C ASP A 244 -14.29 15.19 -11.02
N GLN A 245 -13.01 14.88 -10.79
CA GLN A 245 -12.57 13.84 -9.86
C GLN A 245 -11.37 14.34 -9.06
N VAL A 246 -11.34 14.00 -7.77
CA VAL A 246 -10.24 14.33 -6.84
C VAL A 246 -8.88 13.92 -7.41
N SER A 247 -8.78 12.73 -8.01
CA SER A 247 -7.56 12.22 -8.64
C SER A 247 -7.11 13.00 -9.88
N TYR A 248 -8.03 13.71 -10.53
CA TYR A 248 -7.77 14.51 -11.71
C TYR A 248 -7.34 15.93 -11.32
N PHE A 249 -8.18 16.68 -10.60
CA PHE A 249 -7.89 18.08 -10.28
C PHE A 249 -6.81 18.25 -9.20
N LEU A 250 -6.47 17.22 -8.42
CA LEU A 250 -5.34 17.25 -7.48
C LEU A 250 -4.04 16.63 -8.02
N ASP A 251 -3.94 16.37 -9.33
CA ASP A 251 -2.73 15.79 -9.96
C ASP A 251 -1.46 16.65 -9.77
N GLY A 252 -1.60 17.95 -9.52
CA GLY A 252 -0.47 18.86 -9.30
C GLY A 252 0.18 18.75 -7.93
N ILE A 253 -0.45 18.05 -6.98
CA ILE A 253 -0.01 17.92 -5.58
C ILE A 253 1.15 16.92 -5.43
N VAL A 254 2.14 17.25 -4.61
CA VAL A 254 3.30 16.39 -4.33
C VAL A 254 3.62 16.33 -2.84
N GLY A 255 4.38 15.29 -2.44
CA GLY A 255 4.91 15.10 -1.10
C GLY A 255 4.24 13.96 -0.37
N ASP A 256 2.91 13.89 -0.45
CA ASP A 256 2.10 12.78 0.03
C ASP A 256 1.99 11.64 -1.00
N GLY A 257 2.21 11.93 -2.28
CA GLY A 257 2.18 11.02 -3.43
C GLY A 257 3.09 11.43 -4.60
N MET A 258 2.76 10.94 -5.80
CA MET A 258 3.34 11.30 -7.12
C MET A 258 4.79 10.87 -7.41
N VAL A 259 5.48 10.18 -6.50
CA VAL A 259 6.69 9.45 -6.90
C VAL A 259 6.27 8.25 -7.72
N ASN A 260 6.80 8.12 -8.93
CA ASN A 260 6.58 6.99 -9.82
C ASN A 260 7.87 6.17 -9.89
N SER A 261 7.79 4.84 -9.81
CA SER A 261 8.97 3.97 -9.72
C SER A 261 8.71 2.55 -10.22
N THR A 262 9.74 1.70 -10.14
CA THR A 262 9.71 0.27 -10.46
C THR A 262 10.06 -0.55 -9.21
N VAL A 263 9.78 -1.85 -9.23
CA VAL A 263 10.19 -2.75 -8.14
C VAL A 263 11.72 -2.81 -7.98
N ASP A 264 12.48 -2.69 -9.07
CA ASP A 264 13.95 -2.73 -9.05
C ASP A 264 14.53 -1.49 -8.37
N ASP A 265 13.97 -0.31 -8.64
CA ASP A 265 14.41 0.92 -7.98
C ASP A 265 13.99 0.97 -6.51
N LEU A 266 12.78 0.49 -6.17
CA LEU A 266 12.37 0.34 -4.77
C LEU A 266 13.23 -0.68 -4.01
N TYR A 267 13.75 -1.70 -4.68
CA TYR A 267 14.72 -2.60 -4.08
C TYR A 267 16.04 -1.90 -3.80
N LYS A 268 16.55 -1.06 -4.72
CA LYS A 268 17.74 -0.23 -4.45
C LYS A 268 17.50 0.71 -3.27
N TRP A 269 16.31 1.31 -3.18
CA TRP A 269 15.89 2.12 -2.02
C TRP A 269 15.96 1.31 -0.71
N ASP A 270 15.37 0.12 -0.68
CA ASP A 270 15.44 -0.80 0.47
C ASP A 270 16.89 -1.16 0.86
N ARG A 271 17.75 -1.46 -0.12
CA ARG A 271 19.17 -1.77 0.11
C ARG A 271 19.93 -0.57 0.66
N ALA A 272 19.69 0.63 0.14
CA ALA A 272 20.34 1.86 0.56
C ALA A 272 20.09 2.17 2.05
N LEU A 273 18.91 1.81 2.58
CA LEU A 273 18.55 2.02 3.98
C LEU A 273 19.34 1.15 4.98
N TYR A 274 20.07 0.13 4.52
CA TYR A 274 21.04 -0.61 5.34
C TYR A 274 22.43 0.06 5.38
N THR A 275 22.63 1.14 4.62
CA THR A 275 23.89 1.86 4.48
C THR A 275 23.78 3.29 4.99
N ASP A 276 24.90 3.98 5.13
CA ASP A 276 24.95 5.41 5.55
C ASP A 276 25.10 6.35 4.34
N GLN A 277 24.73 5.89 3.14
CA GLN A 277 24.97 6.62 1.90
C GLN A 277 24.20 7.94 1.82
N LEU A 278 22.97 8.00 2.34
CA LEU A 278 22.11 9.18 2.27
C LEU A 278 22.19 10.07 3.50
N VAL A 279 22.15 9.45 4.68
CA VAL A 279 22.15 10.13 5.99
C VAL A 279 22.86 9.25 7.01
N SER A 280 23.32 9.86 8.11
CA SER A 280 24.05 9.16 9.17
C SER A 280 23.20 8.10 9.90
N PRO A 281 23.81 7.11 10.58
CA PRO A 281 23.09 6.15 11.41
C PRO A 281 22.14 6.81 12.42
N ARG A 282 22.60 7.88 13.09
CA ARG A 282 21.81 8.63 14.06
C ARG A 282 20.55 9.25 13.44
N SER A 283 20.64 9.72 12.21
CA SER A 283 19.48 10.27 11.49
C SER A 283 18.55 9.16 10.99
N LYS A 284 19.07 8.01 10.58
CA LYS A 284 18.24 6.83 10.26
C LYS A 284 17.47 6.32 11.48
N ASP A 285 18.07 6.34 12.66
CA ASP A 285 17.39 5.92 13.89
C ASP A 285 16.13 6.78 14.13
N LYS A 286 16.18 8.08 13.85
CA LYS A 286 15.00 8.96 13.93
C LYS A 286 13.90 8.53 12.95
N ILE A 287 14.25 8.17 11.71
CA ILE A 287 13.27 7.74 10.69
C ILE A 287 12.50 6.50 11.15
N PHE A 288 13.15 5.56 11.84
CA PHE A 288 12.59 4.26 12.22
C PHE A 288 12.23 4.12 13.71
N THR A 289 12.14 5.25 14.41
CA THR A 289 11.68 5.33 15.80
C THR A 289 10.21 5.78 15.82
N PRO A 290 9.32 5.05 16.50
CA PRO A 290 7.94 5.46 16.66
C PRO A 290 7.84 6.73 17.52
N HIS A 291 6.94 7.64 17.13
CA HIS A 291 6.66 8.82 17.93
C HIS A 291 5.90 8.47 19.21
N VAL A 292 6.18 9.21 20.29
CA VAL A 292 5.46 9.13 21.56
C VAL A 292 4.57 10.35 21.69
N LEU A 293 3.26 10.14 21.76
CA LEU A 293 2.28 11.19 22.01
C LEU A 293 2.48 11.79 23.40
N SER A 294 1.93 12.99 23.61
CA SER A 294 1.95 13.69 24.90
C SER A 294 1.34 12.90 26.06
N ASN A 295 0.44 11.96 25.75
CA ASN A 295 -0.15 11.02 26.72
C ASN A 295 0.70 9.76 26.99
N GLY A 296 1.89 9.65 26.39
CA GLY A 296 2.81 8.52 26.52
C GLY A 296 2.55 7.33 25.58
N LYS A 297 1.50 7.38 24.75
CA LYS A 297 1.17 6.31 23.79
C LYS A 297 2.07 6.36 22.55
N LEU A 298 2.48 5.20 22.06
CA LEU A 298 3.24 5.05 20.81
C LEU A 298 2.31 5.07 19.58
N THR A 299 2.72 5.77 18.52
CA THR A 299 1.95 5.87 17.25
C THR A 299 2.21 4.73 16.28
N ASN A 300 3.23 3.90 16.53
CA ASN A 300 3.71 2.86 15.59
C ASN A 300 4.03 3.42 14.18
N TYR A 301 4.38 4.70 14.09
CA TYR A 301 4.72 5.38 12.85
C TYR A 301 6.04 6.16 13.02
N GLY A 302 6.98 5.94 12.10
CA GLY A 302 8.21 6.72 11.95
C GLY A 302 8.10 7.67 10.76
N TYR A 303 9.19 8.29 10.32
CA TYR A 303 9.11 9.28 9.24
C TYR A 303 8.84 8.62 7.88
N GLY A 304 7.56 8.53 7.50
CA GLY A 304 7.08 7.95 6.25
C GLY A 304 6.92 6.43 6.30
N TRP A 305 6.95 5.82 7.49
CA TRP A 305 6.98 4.37 7.67
C TRP A 305 6.04 3.91 8.78
N GLN A 306 5.23 2.89 8.47
CA GLN A 306 4.52 2.11 9.47
C GLN A 306 5.51 1.12 10.11
N LEU A 307 5.53 1.08 11.44
CA LEU A 307 6.41 0.25 12.24
C LEU A 307 5.57 -0.79 12.97
N LYS A 308 5.88 -2.07 12.80
CA LYS A 308 5.18 -3.14 13.52
C LYS A 308 6.19 -4.08 14.13
N ASP A 309 5.89 -4.52 15.35
CA ASP A 309 6.60 -5.61 16.00
C ASP A 309 5.71 -6.84 15.98
N HIS A 310 6.13 -7.86 15.22
CA HIS A 310 5.41 -9.11 15.12
C HIS A 310 6.12 -10.17 15.94
N GLU A 311 5.40 -10.83 16.86
CA GLU A 311 5.93 -11.95 17.64
C GLU A 311 6.62 -13.01 16.76
N LYS A 312 6.05 -13.28 15.58
CA LYS A 312 6.56 -14.29 14.64
C LYS A 312 7.57 -13.77 13.62
N TYR A 313 7.36 -12.56 13.10
CA TYR A 313 8.12 -12.04 11.95
C TYR A 313 9.22 -11.05 12.34
N GLY A 314 9.29 -10.65 13.62
CA GLY A 314 10.17 -9.60 14.12
C GLY A 314 9.70 -8.21 13.73
N LYS A 315 10.62 -7.24 13.76
CA LYS A 315 10.33 -5.86 13.39
C LYS A 315 10.12 -5.74 11.87
N THR A 316 8.92 -5.32 11.48
CA THR A 316 8.61 -4.94 10.10
C THR A 316 8.44 -3.44 9.95
N ILE A 317 8.93 -2.94 8.83
CA ILE A 317 8.91 -1.54 8.46
C ILE A 317 8.37 -1.48 7.03
N GLY A 318 7.25 -0.80 6.84
CA GLY A 318 6.61 -0.76 5.53
C GLY A 318 5.69 0.44 5.35
N HIS A 319 5.13 0.56 4.16
CA HIS A 319 4.08 1.54 3.88
C HIS A 319 3.25 1.06 2.70
N SER A 320 1.94 1.30 2.75
CA SER A 320 1.03 1.09 1.62
C SER A 320 0.76 2.38 0.86
N GLY A 321 0.39 2.26 -0.40
CA GLY A 321 -0.08 3.36 -1.22
C GLY A 321 -1.38 2.98 -1.91
N ALA A 322 -2.32 3.93 -1.97
CA ALA A 322 -3.52 3.84 -2.78
C ALA A 322 -3.79 5.22 -3.39
N TRP A 323 -3.88 5.30 -4.72
CA TRP A 323 -4.21 6.54 -5.42
C TRP A 323 -4.59 6.25 -6.87
N ALA A 324 -5.68 6.81 -7.37
CA ALA A 324 -6.02 6.83 -8.81
C ALA A 324 -5.87 5.48 -9.56
N GLY A 325 -6.33 4.38 -8.96
CA GLY A 325 -6.23 3.03 -9.54
C GLY A 325 -4.92 2.29 -9.26
N TYR A 326 -4.00 2.88 -8.50
CA TYR A 326 -2.77 2.24 -8.04
C TYR A 326 -2.91 1.72 -6.61
N LEU A 327 -2.35 0.53 -6.37
CA LEU A 327 -2.20 -0.07 -5.04
C LEU A 327 -0.78 -0.60 -4.89
N THR A 328 -0.01 -0.03 -3.97
CA THR A 328 1.42 -0.28 -3.83
C THR A 328 1.79 -0.62 -2.40
N TYR A 329 2.88 -1.37 -2.24
CA TYR A 329 3.40 -1.69 -0.92
C TYR A 329 4.88 -2.06 -0.99
N ILE A 330 5.58 -1.68 0.07
CA ILE A 330 6.91 -2.16 0.39
C ILE A 330 6.94 -2.53 1.86
N GLU A 331 7.49 -3.68 2.18
CA GLU A 331 7.75 -4.10 3.56
C GLU A 331 9.13 -4.74 3.68
N ARG A 332 9.80 -4.39 4.77
CA ARG A 332 11.17 -4.79 5.13
C ARG A 332 11.13 -5.42 6.52
N HIS A 333 11.74 -6.58 6.70
CA HIS A 333 11.92 -7.26 7.98
C HIS A 333 13.39 -7.09 8.38
N VAL A 334 13.67 -6.04 9.13
CA VAL A 334 15.04 -5.54 9.33
C VAL A 334 15.92 -6.51 10.12
N ASP A 335 15.34 -7.32 11.01
CA ASP A 335 16.08 -8.30 11.83
C ASP A 335 16.52 -9.55 11.04
N LYS A 336 15.94 -9.75 9.85
CA LYS A 336 16.09 -10.97 9.03
C LYS A 336 16.51 -10.70 7.60
N ASP A 337 16.77 -9.44 7.26
CA ASP A 337 17.07 -8.97 5.90
C ASP A 337 16.15 -9.57 4.81
N LYS A 338 14.84 -9.42 5.02
CA LYS A 338 13.81 -9.85 4.07
C LYS A 338 12.99 -8.67 3.62
N THR A 339 12.67 -8.61 2.34
CA THR A 339 11.85 -7.53 1.78
C THR A 339 10.92 -8.08 0.71
N PHE A 340 9.71 -7.55 0.64
CA PHE A 340 8.86 -7.73 -0.54
C PHE A 340 8.21 -6.41 -0.94
N ILE A 341 8.03 -6.28 -2.25
CA ILE A 341 7.48 -5.12 -2.92
C ILE A 341 6.41 -5.61 -3.89
N PHE A 342 5.26 -4.94 -3.92
CA PHE A 342 4.28 -5.13 -4.99
C PHE A 342 3.71 -3.79 -5.44
N LEU A 343 3.63 -3.62 -6.76
CA LEU A 343 3.12 -2.43 -7.42
C LEU A 343 2.00 -2.85 -8.36
N GLN A 344 0.78 -2.39 -8.10
CA GLN A 344 -0.42 -2.70 -8.89
C GLN A 344 -0.96 -1.43 -9.54
N ASN A 345 -1.50 -1.58 -10.75
CA ASN A 345 -2.19 -0.52 -11.49
C ASN A 345 -3.69 -0.81 -11.64
N THR A 346 -4.24 -1.56 -10.69
CA THR A 346 -5.68 -1.84 -10.56
C THR A 346 -6.14 -1.65 -9.12
N SER A 347 -7.24 -0.93 -8.93
CA SER A 347 -7.99 -0.86 -7.67
C SER A 347 -9.44 -1.28 -7.94
N LEU A 348 -9.67 -2.59 -7.99
CA LEU A 348 -10.95 -3.22 -8.30
C LEU A 348 -11.64 -3.70 -7.01
N MET A 349 -12.93 -4.01 -7.09
CA MET A 349 -13.64 -4.62 -5.95
C MET A 349 -13.05 -5.99 -5.57
N THR A 350 -12.50 -6.70 -6.56
CA THR A 350 -11.84 -7.99 -6.41
C THR A 350 -10.39 -7.89 -5.95
N THR A 351 -9.76 -6.71 -5.96
CA THR A 351 -8.33 -6.61 -5.68
C THR A 351 -8.01 -7.10 -4.27
N GLY A 352 -7.18 -8.14 -4.22
CA GLY A 352 -6.80 -8.83 -2.99
C GLY A 352 -5.62 -8.17 -2.28
N ASN A 353 -5.40 -8.60 -1.03
CA ASN A 353 -4.26 -8.17 -0.22
C ASN A 353 -3.26 -9.34 -0.05
N PRO A 354 -2.13 -9.34 -0.77
CA PRO A 354 -1.19 -10.45 -0.74
C PRO A 354 -0.27 -10.46 0.50
N VAL A 355 -0.31 -9.44 1.37
CA VAL A 355 0.70 -9.21 2.42
C VAL A 355 0.85 -10.41 3.37
N LEU A 356 -0.25 -10.95 3.90
CA LEU A 356 -0.18 -12.04 4.87
C LEU A 356 0.41 -13.31 4.26
N ASN A 357 -0.02 -13.69 3.06
CA ASN A 357 0.49 -14.87 2.36
C ASN A 357 1.94 -14.66 1.91
N SER A 358 2.30 -13.44 1.51
CA SER A 358 3.68 -13.05 1.18
C SER A 358 4.62 -13.27 2.37
N ARG A 359 4.24 -12.79 3.57
CA ARG A 359 4.99 -13.06 4.81
C ARG A 359 5.11 -14.55 5.09
N LYS A 360 4.00 -15.29 5.03
CA LYS A 360 3.99 -16.74 5.26
C LYS A 360 4.98 -17.46 4.35
N ILE A 361 4.94 -17.21 3.03
CA ILE A 361 5.88 -17.85 2.09
C ILE A 361 7.32 -17.46 2.42
N LEU A 362 7.58 -16.18 2.70
CA LEU A 362 8.93 -15.68 2.99
C LEU A 362 9.54 -16.31 4.26
N TYR A 363 8.69 -16.81 5.16
CA TYR A 363 9.07 -17.55 6.37
C TYR A 363 8.80 -19.07 6.28
N ASN A 364 8.64 -19.60 5.06
CA ASN A 364 8.40 -21.02 4.78
C ASN A 364 7.14 -21.62 5.44
N GLU A 365 6.19 -20.79 5.84
CA GLU A 365 4.93 -21.25 6.42
C GLU A 365 3.96 -21.68 5.34
N PRO A 366 3.15 -22.73 5.55
CA PRO A 366 2.14 -23.12 4.58
C PRO A 366 1.17 -21.96 4.31
N ILE A 367 0.83 -21.79 3.04
CA ILE A 367 -0.27 -20.93 2.62
C ILE A 367 -1.45 -21.82 2.24
N GLU A 368 -2.64 -21.48 2.72
CA GLU A 368 -3.86 -22.05 2.19
C GLU A 368 -4.15 -21.31 0.88
N ILE A 369 -3.72 -21.89 -0.24
CA ILE A 369 -4.25 -21.48 -1.55
C ILE A 369 -5.63 -22.09 -1.63
N ILE A 370 -6.65 -21.26 -1.48
CA ILE A 370 -8.03 -21.69 -1.66
C ILE A 370 -8.29 -21.59 -3.14
N GLU A 371 -8.18 -22.73 -3.83
CA GLU A 371 -8.63 -22.83 -5.21
C GLU A 371 -10.15 -22.76 -5.26
N PHE A 372 -10.67 -21.96 -6.18
CA PHE A 372 -12.09 -21.79 -6.43
C PHE A 372 -12.40 -22.45 -7.77
N ILE A 373 -12.63 -23.75 -7.74
CA ILE A 373 -13.09 -24.53 -8.89
C ILE A 373 -14.61 -24.47 -8.88
N GLU A 374 -15.21 -23.88 -9.91
CA GLU A 374 -16.68 -23.75 -10.01
C GLU A 374 -17.34 -25.12 -9.90
N LYS A 375 -18.42 -25.19 -9.13
CA LYS A 375 -19.21 -26.41 -8.97
C LYS A 375 -20.69 -26.09 -8.91
N GLU A 376 -21.45 -26.69 -9.82
CA GLU A 376 -22.90 -26.73 -9.73
C GLU A 376 -23.34 -27.75 -8.66
N TYR A 377 -24.08 -27.29 -7.66
CA TYR A 377 -24.72 -28.15 -6.67
C TYR A 377 -26.20 -28.34 -7.01
N THR A 378 -26.71 -29.53 -6.73
CA THR A 378 -28.16 -29.74 -6.70
C THR A 378 -28.78 -29.04 -5.49
N VAL A 379 -30.06 -28.64 -5.58
CA VAL A 379 -30.81 -28.08 -4.43
C VAL A 379 -30.77 -29.02 -3.22
N SER A 380 -30.74 -30.33 -3.43
CA SER A 380 -30.64 -31.31 -2.35
C SER A 380 -29.30 -31.23 -1.61
N GLU A 381 -28.20 -31.02 -2.32
CA GLU A 381 -26.88 -30.83 -1.69
C GLU A 381 -26.82 -29.49 -0.95
N LEU A 382 -27.39 -28.44 -1.56
CA LEU A 382 -27.41 -27.10 -0.97
C LEU A 382 -28.15 -27.02 0.37
N LYS A 383 -29.18 -27.85 0.58
CA LYS A 383 -29.94 -27.89 1.83
C LYS A 383 -29.05 -28.08 3.06
N SER A 384 -27.97 -28.85 2.93
CA SER A 384 -27.06 -29.12 4.04
C SER A 384 -26.32 -27.88 4.58
N TYR A 385 -26.17 -26.84 3.77
CA TYR A 385 -25.52 -25.57 4.17
C TYR A 385 -26.50 -24.55 4.76
N THR A 386 -27.81 -24.75 4.58
CA THR A 386 -28.81 -23.79 5.07
C THR A 386 -28.86 -23.74 6.59
N GLY A 387 -29.22 -22.57 7.14
CA GLY A 387 -29.35 -22.35 8.57
C GLY A 387 -29.05 -20.92 8.97
N ILE A 388 -29.20 -20.64 10.27
CA ILE A 388 -28.78 -19.39 10.88
C ILE A 388 -27.46 -19.67 11.59
N TYR A 389 -26.42 -18.93 11.24
CA TYR A 389 -25.09 -19.08 11.82
C TYR A 389 -24.75 -17.83 12.64
N LYS A 390 -24.25 -18.04 13.84
CA LYS A 390 -24.05 -17.02 14.86
C LYS A 390 -22.57 -16.88 15.20
N ASN A 391 -22.21 -15.71 15.71
CA ASN A 391 -20.91 -15.46 16.32
C ASN A 391 -21.11 -14.78 17.68
N ALA A 392 -20.65 -15.41 18.78
CA ALA A 392 -20.88 -14.88 20.12
C ALA A 392 -20.16 -13.54 20.41
N ALA A 393 -19.15 -13.17 19.62
CA ALA A 393 -18.37 -11.94 19.77
C ALA A 393 -18.94 -10.75 18.98
N ILE A 394 -19.92 -10.97 18.09
CA ILE A 394 -20.47 -9.93 17.21
C ILE A 394 -21.99 -10.08 17.19
N ALA A 395 -22.73 -9.00 17.44
CA ALA A 395 -24.19 -9.00 17.46
C ALA A 395 -24.79 -9.05 16.04
N MET A 396 -24.39 -10.05 15.25
CA MET A 396 -24.79 -10.25 13.87
C MET A 396 -24.90 -11.74 13.58
N ASP A 397 -26.08 -12.18 13.15
CA ASP A 397 -26.31 -13.52 12.62
C ASP A 397 -26.29 -13.48 11.08
N ILE A 398 -25.83 -14.57 10.47
CA ILE A 398 -25.88 -14.79 9.02
C ILE A 398 -26.86 -15.93 8.72
N THR A 399 -27.91 -15.62 7.98
CA THR A 399 -28.83 -16.63 7.45
C THR A 399 -28.34 -17.10 6.10
N ILE A 400 -28.17 -18.41 5.95
CA ILE A 400 -27.91 -19.08 4.68
C ILE A 400 -29.20 -19.76 4.24
N ALA A 401 -29.75 -19.33 3.11
CA ALA A 401 -30.99 -19.86 2.54
C ALA A 401 -30.76 -20.33 1.09
N ILE A 402 -31.76 -21.00 0.52
CA ILE A 402 -31.78 -21.35 -0.90
C ILE A 402 -32.77 -20.41 -1.58
N ASP A 403 -32.34 -19.82 -2.69
CA ASP A 403 -33.22 -19.12 -3.62
C ASP A 403 -33.00 -19.70 -5.03
N GLY A 404 -34.04 -20.27 -5.63
CA GLY A 404 -33.91 -21.07 -6.85
C GLY A 404 -32.91 -22.22 -6.70
N ASN A 405 -31.81 -22.16 -7.45
CA ASN A 405 -30.74 -23.19 -7.48
C ASN A 405 -29.43 -22.73 -6.81
N GLN A 406 -29.44 -21.64 -6.05
CA GLN A 406 -28.23 -21.10 -5.41
C GLN A 406 -28.45 -20.88 -3.91
N LEU A 407 -27.34 -20.76 -3.18
CA LEU A 407 -27.40 -20.24 -1.81
C LEU A 407 -27.52 -18.72 -1.85
N THR A 408 -28.15 -18.18 -0.81
CA THR A 408 -28.13 -16.76 -0.49
C THR A 408 -27.63 -16.59 0.93
N GLY A 409 -26.84 -15.53 1.15
CA GLY A 409 -26.44 -15.07 2.47
C GLY A 409 -27.23 -13.83 2.86
N GLN A 410 -27.63 -13.72 4.13
CA GLN A 410 -28.28 -12.53 4.66
C GLN A 410 -27.78 -12.22 6.07
N ALA A 411 -27.10 -11.09 6.23
CA ALA A 411 -26.74 -10.59 7.54
C ALA A 411 -27.94 -9.92 8.23
N THR A 412 -27.95 -9.95 9.56
CA THR A 412 -29.00 -9.31 10.36
C THR A 412 -29.10 -7.82 10.02
N GLY A 413 -30.31 -7.37 9.63
CA GLY A 413 -30.56 -5.97 9.23
C GLY A 413 -30.12 -5.61 7.82
N GLN A 414 -29.66 -6.56 7.00
CA GLN A 414 -29.22 -6.34 5.63
C GLN A 414 -30.07 -7.13 4.62
N GLY A 415 -29.97 -6.75 3.34
CA GLY A 415 -30.55 -7.50 2.23
C GLY A 415 -29.83 -8.84 2.01
N ALA A 416 -30.54 -9.80 1.40
CA ALA A 416 -29.92 -11.06 0.99
C ALA A 416 -29.07 -10.86 -0.28
N PHE A 417 -28.00 -11.63 -0.41
CA PHE A 417 -27.09 -11.63 -1.55
C PHE A 417 -26.84 -13.06 -2.05
N PRO A 418 -26.64 -13.25 -3.37
CA PRO A 418 -26.37 -14.56 -3.95
C PRO A 418 -24.98 -15.06 -3.57
N LEU A 419 -24.81 -16.39 -3.57
CA LEU A 419 -23.55 -17.06 -3.31
C LEU A 419 -23.18 -18.01 -4.47
N ASP A 420 -22.15 -17.64 -5.21
CA ASP A 420 -21.55 -18.46 -6.26
C ASP A 420 -20.88 -19.68 -5.65
N SER A 421 -21.00 -20.83 -6.30
CA SER A 421 -20.67 -22.13 -5.72
C SER A 421 -19.39 -22.74 -6.28
N TYR A 422 -18.57 -23.27 -5.38
CA TYR A 422 -17.29 -23.87 -5.72
C TYR A 422 -17.09 -25.21 -4.99
N GLU A 423 -16.08 -25.97 -5.41
CA GLU A 423 -15.67 -27.21 -4.74
C GLU A 423 -15.27 -26.98 -3.27
N ASP A 424 -15.14 -28.08 -2.52
CA ASP A 424 -14.70 -28.07 -1.11
C ASP A 424 -15.45 -27.10 -0.19
N HIS A 425 -16.78 -27.02 -0.35
CA HIS A 425 -17.65 -26.24 0.53
C HIS A 425 -17.39 -24.72 0.50
N LYS A 426 -16.84 -24.21 -0.60
CA LYS A 426 -16.53 -22.79 -0.80
C LYS A 426 -17.65 -22.09 -1.58
N PHE A 427 -17.95 -20.87 -1.16
CA PHE A 427 -18.94 -20.00 -1.78
C PHE A 427 -18.46 -18.56 -1.79
N LYS A 428 -18.84 -17.76 -2.80
CA LYS A 428 -18.43 -16.35 -2.90
C LYS A 428 -19.58 -15.42 -3.22
N PHE A 429 -19.43 -14.16 -2.78
CA PHE A 429 -20.18 -13.03 -3.31
C PHE A 429 -19.17 -11.92 -3.62
N ASP A 430 -18.65 -11.93 -4.85
CA ASP A 430 -17.56 -11.07 -5.30
C ASP A 430 -17.88 -9.56 -5.22
N PRO A 431 -19.11 -9.07 -5.49
CA PRO A 431 -19.41 -7.65 -5.37
C PRO A 431 -19.15 -7.05 -3.98
N ALA A 432 -19.20 -7.88 -2.92
CA ALA A 432 -18.87 -7.46 -1.56
C ALA A 432 -17.55 -8.03 -1.04
N GLY A 433 -16.76 -8.68 -1.90
CA GLY A 433 -15.51 -9.35 -1.54
C GLY A 433 -15.69 -10.43 -0.47
N ILE A 434 -16.85 -11.10 -0.45
CA ILE A 434 -17.20 -12.12 0.54
C ILE A 434 -16.79 -13.50 0.04
N THR A 435 -16.05 -14.23 0.85
CA THR A 435 -15.82 -15.67 0.69
C THR A 435 -16.33 -16.40 1.92
N ILE A 436 -17.18 -17.41 1.73
CA ILE A 436 -17.66 -18.32 2.78
C ILE A 436 -17.06 -19.70 2.55
N ILE A 437 -16.48 -20.29 3.59
CA ILE A 437 -15.92 -21.64 3.56
C ILE A 437 -16.54 -22.44 4.69
N PHE A 438 -17.45 -23.36 4.37
CA PHE A 438 -18.04 -24.22 5.37
C PHE A 438 -17.06 -25.30 5.82
N SER A 439 -17.21 -25.72 7.07
CA SER A 439 -16.62 -26.94 7.60
C SER A 439 -17.23 -28.19 6.94
N ASP A 440 -16.52 -29.31 6.96
CA ASP A 440 -16.95 -30.57 6.35
C ASP A 440 -18.30 -31.07 6.89
N ASP A 441 -18.57 -30.81 8.18
CA ASP A 441 -19.85 -31.14 8.83
C ASP A 441 -20.96 -30.11 8.56
N LYS A 442 -20.60 -28.98 7.94
CA LYS A 442 -21.49 -27.87 7.55
C LYS A 442 -22.26 -27.27 8.73
N ASN A 443 -21.70 -27.38 9.94
CA ASN A 443 -22.23 -26.75 11.14
C ASN A 443 -21.55 -25.43 11.47
N SER A 444 -20.46 -25.11 10.77
CA SER A 444 -19.79 -23.82 10.87
C SER A 444 -19.22 -23.37 9.52
N PHE A 445 -18.95 -22.08 9.39
CA PHE A 445 -18.19 -21.54 8.26
C PHE A 445 -17.28 -20.39 8.69
N LYS A 446 -16.23 -20.17 7.91
CA LYS A 446 -15.42 -18.95 7.98
C LYS A 446 -15.87 -18.00 6.88
N ILE A 447 -16.17 -16.76 7.23
CA ILE A 447 -16.32 -15.68 6.26
C ILE A 447 -15.00 -14.92 6.15
N LYS A 448 -14.52 -14.69 4.93
CA LYS A 448 -13.38 -13.82 4.63
C LYS A 448 -13.90 -12.59 3.90
N GLN A 449 -13.58 -11.42 4.42
CA GLN A 449 -13.96 -10.13 3.82
C GLN A 449 -12.94 -9.06 4.23
N GLY A 450 -12.40 -8.31 3.26
CA GLY A 450 -11.44 -7.22 3.53
C GLY A 450 -10.18 -7.66 4.29
N GLY A 451 -9.76 -8.93 4.14
CA GLY A 451 -8.63 -9.52 4.87
C GLY A 451 -8.93 -10.02 6.29
N ASN A 452 -10.13 -9.76 6.82
CA ASN A 452 -10.58 -10.31 8.10
C ASN A 452 -11.17 -11.71 7.90
N ILE A 453 -11.01 -12.57 8.91
CA ILE A 453 -11.59 -13.92 8.95
C ILE A 453 -12.46 -14.00 10.21
N THR A 454 -13.74 -14.25 10.02
CA THR A 454 -14.70 -14.40 11.12
C THR A 454 -15.34 -15.77 11.06
N LEU A 455 -15.40 -16.47 12.19
CA LEU A 455 -16.03 -17.78 12.31
C LEU A 455 -17.50 -17.64 12.72
N PHE A 456 -18.38 -18.38 12.07
CA PHE A 456 -19.78 -18.51 12.47
C PHE A 456 -20.15 -19.99 12.63
N SER A 457 -21.02 -20.29 13.57
CA SER A 457 -21.52 -21.65 13.83
C SER A 457 -23.04 -21.66 13.95
N LYS A 458 -23.68 -22.75 13.52
CA LYS A 458 -25.14 -22.96 13.64
C LYS A 458 -25.64 -22.85 15.08
#